data_AF-Q81C28-F1
#
_entry.id   AF-Q81C28-F1
#
_cell.length_a   1.000
_cell.length_b   1.000
_cell.length_c   1.000
_cell.angle_alpha   90.00
_cell.angle_beta   90.00
_cell.angle_gamma   90.00
#
_symmetry.space_group_name_H-M   'P 1'
#
loop_
_entity.id
_entity.type
_entity.pdbx_description
1 polymer ?
#
loop_
_entity_poly.entity_id
_entity_poly.type
_entity_poly.pdbx_seq_one_letter_code
_entity_poly.pdbx_strand_id
1 'polypeptide(L)'
;MKRRNSIMNTEDKIHAKKVLKNLFIGSQVDGLQFGISPGAIKIHFTNFHDSVDYDGQLYINIESKWCLFNKPQKSYPLNEDEFEVYSEKEEYVR
;
A
#
# COMPACT_ATOMS: atom_id res chain seq x y z
N MET A 1 -20.39 -14.21 3.14
CA MET A 1 -19.87 -13.42 4.27
C MET A 1 -20.21 -11.96 4.02
N LYS A 2 -21.17 -11.37 4.75
CA LYS A 2 -21.54 -9.95 4.57
C LYS A 2 -20.44 -9.07 5.16
N ARG A 3 -19.69 -8.34 4.34
CA ARG A 3 -18.79 -7.28 4.81
C ARG A 3 -19.66 -6.25 5.54
N ARG A 4 -19.50 -6.11 6.85
CA ARG A 4 -20.02 -4.94 7.57
C ARG A 4 -19.12 -3.78 7.16
N ASN A 5 -19.63 -2.89 6.32
CA ASN A 5 -19.01 -1.57 6.14
C ASN A 5 -19.26 -0.78 7.44
N SER A 6 -18.37 -0.91 8.42
CA SER A 6 -18.31 0.05 9.51
C SER A 6 -17.75 1.35 8.93
N ILE A 7 -18.59 2.36 8.79
CA ILE A 7 -18.13 3.70 8.42
C ILE A 7 -17.23 4.16 9.57
N MET A 8 -15.93 4.24 9.31
CA MET A 8 -14.94 4.72 10.27
C MET A 8 -15.34 6.15 10.70
N ASN A 9 -15.39 6.39 12.01
CA ASN A 9 -15.81 7.69 12.52
C ASN A 9 -14.75 8.77 12.18
N THR A 10 -15.13 10.04 12.27
CA THR A 10 -14.25 11.17 11.89
C THR A 10 -13.00 11.25 12.77
N GLU A 11 -13.11 10.96 14.07
CA GLU A 11 -11.99 11.03 15.01
C GLU A 11 -10.96 9.93 14.74
N ASP A 12 -11.41 8.70 14.50
CA ASP A 12 -10.60 7.56 14.10
C ASP A 12 -9.85 7.86 12.80
N LYS A 13 -10.54 8.47 11.81
CA LYS A 13 -9.89 8.89 10.55
C LYS A 13 -8.80 9.93 10.78
N ILE A 14 -9.06 10.93 11.63
CA ILE A 14 -8.07 11.96 11.97
C ILE A 14 -6.89 11.33 12.70
N HIS A 15 -7.16 10.43 13.66
CA HIS A 15 -6.15 9.75 14.44
C HIS A 15 -5.27 8.85 13.56
N ALA A 16 -5.89 7.98 12.75
CA ALA A 16 -5.19 7.15 11.77
C ALA A 16 -4.32 8.00 10.84
N LYS A 17 -4.85 9.12 10.31
CA LYS A 17 -4.07 10.04 9.47
C LYS A 17 -2.85 10.61 10.19
N LYS A 18 -2.94 10.98 11.47
CA LYS A 18 -1.80 11.45 12.26
C LYS A 18 -0.74 10.36 12.45
N VAL A 19 -1.17 9.15 12.80
CA VAL A 19 -0.27 7.98 12.97
C VAL A 19 0.45 7.67 11.65
N LEU A 20 -0.28 7.56 10.54
CA LEU A 20 0.29 7.28 9.23
C LEU A 20 1.26 8.38 8.79
N LYS A 21 0.94 9.66 9.03
CA LYS A 21 1.86 10.76 8.74
C LYS A 21 3.16 10.65 9.52
N ASN A 22 3.10 10.34 10.82
CA ASN A 22 4.29 10.18 11.64
C ASN A 22 5.13 8.96 11.23
N LEU A 23 4.49 7.89 10.75
CA LEU A 23 5.19 6.69 10.31
C LEU A 23 5.85 6.83 8.93
N PHE A 24 5.25 7.61 8.02
CA PHE A 24 5.65 7.62 6.61
C PHE A 24 6.24 8.92 6.09
N ILE A 25 6.05 10.07 6.75
CA ILE A 25 6.72 11.31 6.31
C ILE A 25 8.21 11.21 6.63
N GLY A 26 9.04 11.25 5.58
CA GLY A 26 10.50 11.11 5.68
C GLY A 26 11.00 9.68 5.47
N SER A 27 10.14 8.68 5.64
CA SER A 27 10.46 7.28 5.40
C SER A 27 10.46 6.94 3.90
N GLN A 28 11.42 6.13 3.46
CA GLN A 28 11.53 5.62 2.09
C GLN A 28 11.05 4.16 2.04
N VAL A 29 10.45 3.74 0.93
CA VAL A 29 10.20 2.32 0.68
C VAL A 29 11.55 1.66 0.40
N ASP A 30 11.98 0.75 1.27
CA ASP A 30 13.29 0.09 1.21
C ASP A 30 13.18 -1.38 0.80
N GLY A 31 11.98 -1.97 0.90
CA GLY A 31 11.78 -3.35 0.50
C GLY A 31 10.33 -3.79 0.45
N LEU A 32 10.08 -4.85 -0.32
CA LEU A 32 8.79 -5.51 -0.43
C LEU A 32 9.00 -7.02 -0.29
N GLN A 33 8.28 -7.63 0.66
CA GLN A 33 8.34 -9.06 0.93
C GLN A 33 6.97 -9.67 0.69
N PHE A 34 6.90 -10.64 -0.22
CA PHE A 34 5.70 -11.44 -0.44
C PHE A 34 5.61 -12.52 0.64
N GLY A 35 4.44 -12.63 1.26
CA GLY A 35 4.12 -13.65 2.24
C GLY A 35 3.80 -15.00 1.60
N ILE A 36 3.48 -15.98 2.44
CA ILE A 36 3.19 -17.37 2.01
C ILE A 36 1.86 -17.46 1.25
N SER A 37 0.93 -16.51 1.46
CA SER A 37 -0.32 -16.41 0.72
C SER A 37 -0.26 -15.33 -0.36
N PRO A 38 -0.98 -15.50 -1.49
CA PRO A 38 -1.01 -14.52 -2.59
C PRO A 38 -1.43 -13.09 -2.20
N GLY A 39 -2.15 -12.92 -1.08
CA GLY A 39 -2.61 -11.62 -0.59
C GLY A 39 -1.77 -11.00 0.53
N ALA A 40 -0.73 -11.67 1.01
CA ALA A 40 0.11 -11.14 2.08
C ALA A 40 1.30 -10.41 1.48
N ILE A 41 1.33 -9.08 1.58
CA ILE A 41 2.48 -8.26 1.16
C ILE A 41 2.97 -7.43 2.34
N LYS A 42 4.24 -7.54 2.66
CA LYS A 42 4.89 -6.70 3.66
C LYS A 42 5.68 -5.61 2.95
N ILE A 43 5.40 -4.35 3.29
CA ILE A 43 6.13 -3.20 2.74
C ILE A 43 6.99 -2.61 3.86
N HIS A 44 8.28 -2.53 3.60
CA HIS A 44 9.27 -1.99 4.53
C HIS A 44 9.47 -0.50 4.24
N PHE A 45 9.27 0.33 5.26
CA PHE A 45 9.59 1.74 5.22
C PHE A 45 10.73 2.02 6.20
N THR A 46 11.78 2.65 5.71
CA THR A 46 13.00 2.94 6.47
C THR A 46 13.22 4.46 6.46
N ASN A 47 13.38 5.08 7.62
CA ASN A 47 13.73 6.49 7.71
C ASN A 47 15.24 6.63 7.94
N PHE A 48 15.99 6.80 6.85
CA PHE A 48 17.45 6.89 6.89
C PHE A 48 18.00 8.19 7.52
N HIS A 49 17.14 9.14 7.87
CA HIS A 49 17.54 10.48 8.34
C HIS A 49 17.30 10.73 9.83
N ASP A 50 16.51 9.89 10.50
CA ASP A 50 16.34 9.94 11.95
C ASP A 50 17.03 8.75 12.63
N SER A 51 17.69 9.01 13.75
CA SER A 51 18.36 8.00 14.58
C SER A 51 17.39 7.17 15.43
N VAL A 52 16.12 7.04 15.03
CA VAL A 52 15.13 6.32 15.85
C VAL A 52 15.24 4.84 15.52
N ASP A 53 15.46 4.00 16.55
CA ASP A 53 15.64 2.54 16.46
C ASP A 53 14.44 1.75 15.88
N TYR A 54 13.41 2.43 15.39
CA TYR A 54 12.19 1.80 14.85
C TYR A 54 11.96 2.21 13.41
N ASP A 55 12.52 1.43 12.48
CA ASP A 55 12.07 1.42 11.09
C ASP A 55 10.60 1.05 11.04
N GLY A 56 9.75 1.97 10.58
CA GLY A 56 8.31 1.76 10.51
C GLY A 56 7.97 0.61 9.55
N GLN A 57 7.71 -0.58 10.09
CA GLN A 57 7.26 -1.71 9.27
C GLN A 57 5.75 -1.67 9.09
N LEU A 58 5.28 -1.60 7.84
CA LEU A 58 3.85 -1.70 7.52
C LEU A 58 3.55 -3.09 6.96
N TYR A 59 2.82 -3.89 7.74
CA TYR A 59 2.31 -5.17 7.27
C TYR A 59 0.95 -4.98 6.61
N ILE A 60 0.87 -5.26 5.31
CA ILE A 60 -0.33 -5.11 4.51
C ILE A 60 -0.83 -6.51 4.11
N ASN A 61 -1.73 -7.09 4.90
CA ASN A 61 -2.46 -8.28 4.48
C ASN A 61 -3.70 -7.85 3.69
N ILE A 62 -3.50 -7.53 2.41
CA ILE A 62 -4.59 -7.17 1.52
C ILE A 62 -4.59 -8.14 0.34
N GLU A 63 -5.59 -9.02 0.33
CA GLU A 63 -6.03 -9.67 -0.90
C GLU A 63 -6.67 -8.59 -1.80
N SER A 64 -5.85 -7.98 -2.65
CA SER A 64 -6.22 -6.92 -3.57
C SER A 64 -5.39 -7.05 -4.84
N LYS A 65 -5.91 -6.55 -5.97
CA LYS A 65 -5.14 -6.41 -7.19
C LYS A 65 -4.10 -5.29 -7.03
N TRP A 66 -2.93 -5.47 -7.64
CA TRP A 66 -1.86 -4.47 -7.67
C TRP A 66 -1.53 -4.14 -9.13
N CYS A 67 -1.13 -2.90 -9.39
CA CYS A 67 -0.71 -2.44 -10.71
C CYS A 67 0.57 -1.62 -10.57
N LEU A 68 1.63 -2.04 -11.26
CA LEU A 68 2.87 -1.28 -11.33
C LEU A 68 2.80 -0.30 -12.52
N PHE A 69 3.10 0.97 -12.25
CA PHE A 69 3.19 2.00 -13.27
C PHE A 69 4.66 2.32 -13.51
N ASN A 70 5.18 1.90 -14.66
CA ASN A 70 6.56 2.17 -15.07
C ASN A 70 6.74 3.58 -15.68
N LYS A 71 5.65 4.33 -15.85
CA LYS A 71 5.61 5.70 -16.37
C LYS A 71 4.65 6.56 -15.54
N PRO A 72 4.93 7.86 -15.38
CA PRO A 72 4.00 8.79 -14.70
C PRO A 72 2.63 8.76 -15.34
N GLN A 73 1.59 8.58 -14.53
CA GLN A 73 0.20 8.58 -14.99
C GLN A 73 -0.41 9.97 -14.91
N LYS A 74 -1.29 10.31 -15.86
CA LYS A 74 -2.11 11.53 -15.78
C LYS A 74 -3.15 11.45 -14.65
N SER A 75 -3.62 10.24 -14.35
CA SER A 75 -4.53 9.93 -13.25
C SER A 75 -4.31 8.49 -12.81
N TYR A 76 -4.41 8.25 -11.50
CA TYR A 76 -4.38 6.90 -10.94
C TYR A 76 -5.81 6.36 -10.79
N PRO A 77 -6.02 5.03 -10.90
CA PRO A 77 -7.32 4.41 -10.66
C PRO A 77 -7.81 4.69 -9.23
N LEU A 78 -9.11 4.89 -9.05
CA LEU A 78 -9.70 5.11 -7.74
C LEU A 78 -9.93 3.81 -6.96
N ASN A 79 -10.07 2.69 -7.67
CA ASN A 79 -10.33 1.37 -7.10
C ASN A 79 -9.92 0.26 -8.09
N GLU A 80 -10.01 -1.00 -7.65
CA GLU A 80 -9.60 -2.19 -8.41
C GLU A 80 -10.45 -2.48 -9.66
N ASP A 81 -11.69 -1.98 -9.73
CA ASP A 81 -12.57 -2.18 -10.90
C ASP A 81 -12.14 -1.31 -12.09
N GLU A 82 -11.38 -0.25 -11.81
CA GLU A 82 -10.79 0.64 -12.82
C GLU A 82 -9.43 0.13 -13.32
N PHE A 83 -8.94 -1.01 -12.82
CA PHE A 83 -7.70 -1.58 -13.31
C PHE A 83 -7.92 -2.17 -14.69
N GLU A 84 -7.08 -1.77 -15.65
CA GLU A 84 -7.05 -2.41 -16.95
C GLU A 84 -6.70 -3.90 -16.78
N VAL A 85 -7.53 -4.77 -17.36
CA VAL A 85 -7.32 -6.22 -17.32
C VAL A 85 -6.42 -6.59 -18.48
N TYR A 86 -5.17 -6.88 -18.16
CA TYR A 86 -4.17 -7.36 -19.13
C TYR A 86 -4.12 -8.88 -19.16
N SER A 87 -3.77 -9.43 -20.33
CA SER A 87 -3.27 -10.80 -20.39
C SER A 87 -1.87 -10.89 -19.77
N GLU A 88 -1.46 -12.06 -19.28
CA GLU A 88 -0.13 -12.28 -18.70
C GLU A 88 1.00 -11.75 -19.60
N LYS A 89 0.88 -11.91 -20.92
CA LYS A 89 1.89 -11.44 -21.88
C LYS A 89 1.99 -9.92 -21.94
N GLU A 90 0.88 -9.21 -21.82
CA GLU A 90 0.86 -7.75 -21.86
C GLU A 90 1.43 -7.14 -20.57
N GLU A 91 1.28 -7.84 -19.44
CA GLU A 91 1.80 -7.41 -18.15
C GLU A 91 3.34 -7.43 -18.10
N TYR A 92 3.98 -8.41 -18.74
CA TYR A 92 5.45 -8.54 -18.79
C TYR A 92 6.17 -7.52 -19.69
N VAL A 93 5.47 -6.94 -20.67
CA VAL A 93 6.08 -6.08 -21.71
C VAL A 93 5.94 -4.59 -21.37
N ARG A 94 5.32 -4.28 -20.23
CA ARG A 94 4.86 -2.93 -19.89
C ARG A 94 5.99 -1.94 -19.64
#